data_AF-A0A714IUX5-F1
#
_entry.id   AF-A0A714IUX5-F1
#
_cell.length_a   1.000
_cell.length_b   1.000
_cell.length_c   1.000
_cell.angle_alpha   90.00
_cell.angle_beta   90.00
_cell.angle_gamma   90.00
#
_symmetry.space_group_name_H-M   'P 1'
#
loop_
_entity.id
_entity.type
_entity.pdbx_description
1 polymer ?
#
loop_
_entity_poly.entity_id
_entity_poly.type
_entity_poly.pdbx_seq_one_letter_code
_entity_poly.pdbx_strand_id
1 'polypeptide(L)'
;MQTVSRVKCSPQVSTGESVERKPDASIHLAQQVSPHSLLLPDEQQFPVVLPVVSTKGGEGKSTKAGNIAGYTADAGLKTLLIDGDYNQPTASSIFKLHYEAPCGLYELLMQTADLNKPDSIISRTVIPNLDVIISNDPDDRLSNDMLHAADGRMRLRNVLQHPLFRQYDVIIVDSKGAGGVMVELVVLAATQSVMGVIKPILPDVREFLRGTVRLLSKLLVLEPYGIHIPDIRILANCVEPTVLDRNTLNELKAIVDKGQYPQSDRIAISMLNTEIEQLEVYKRGHACGQPVHRLEYKTDRVSLPAAESMHHLVCELFPQWKDKFDAVLVNRPQPGFGQGADEV
;
A
#
# COMPACT_ATOMS: atom_id res chain seq x y z
N MET A 1 38.28 34.82 -49.85
CA MET A 1 38.60 34.54 -51.27
C MET A 1 39.81 33.61 -51.28
N GLN A 2 39.71 32.51 -52.01
CA GLN A 2 40.60 31.34 -52.00
C GLN A 2 42.07 31.68 -52.30
N THR A 3 43.01 30.94 -51.71
CA THR A 3 43.93 30.13 -52.53
C THR A 3 44.59 29.01 -51.73
N VAL A 4 44.47 27.82 -52.29
CA VAL A 4 45.09 26.55 -51.88
C VAL A 4 46.42 26.42 -52.61
N SER A 5 47.45 25.87 -51.99
CA SER A 5 48.50 25.16 -52.73
C SER A 5 49.02 23.96 -51.93
N ARG A 6 48.84 22.78 -52.55
CA ARG A 6 49.38 21.48 -52.13
C ARG A 6 50.78 21.31 -52.71
N VAL A 7 51.69 20.67 -51.97
CA VAL A 7 52.81 19.91 -52.54
C VAL A 7 52.83 18.52 -51.90
N LYS A 8 53.15 17.52 -52.72
CA LYS A 8 53.07 16.07 -52.54
C LYS A 8 54.45 15.44 -52.25
N CYS A 9 54.40 14.22 -51.69
CA CYS A 9 55.33 13.07 -51.80
C CYS A 9 56.58 12.96 -50.90
N SER A 10 56.43 12.15 -49.81
CA SER A 10 57.02 10.79 -49.52
C SER A 10 58.51 10.46 -49.80
N PRO A 11 59.04 9.32 -49.32
CA PRO A 11 59.20 8.84 -47.93
C PRO A 11 60.66 8.40 -47.63
N GLN A 12 61.10 8.35 -46.37
CA GLN A 12 62.27 7.53 -46.01
C GLN A 12 62.08 6.82 -44.67
N VAL A 13 62.40 5.53 -44.71
CA VAL A 13 62.34 4.51 -43.67
C VAL A 13 63.73 4.39 -43.04
N SER A 14 63.80 4.39 -41.71
CA SER A 14 64.85 3.70 -40.93
C SER A 14 64.32 3.48 -39.51
N THR A 15 63.78 2.31 -39.18
CA THR A 15 64.46 1.22 -38.45
C THR A 15 65.07 1.66 -37.12
N GLY A 16 64.43 1.27 -36.02
CA GLY A 16 64.96 1.44 -34.66
C GLY A 16 63.99 0.94 -33.59
N GLU A 17 64.04 -0.38 -33.33
CA GLU A 17 63.73 -1.08 -32.08
C GLU A 17 62.40 -0.81 -31.34
N SER A 18 61.52 -1.80 -31.45
CA SER A 18 60.39 -2.05 -30.55
C SER A 18 60.87 -2.51 -29.18
N VAL A 19 60.75 -1.65 -28.17
CA VAL A 19 60.84 -2.03 -26.75
C VAL A 19 59.46 -2.51 -26.30
N GLU A 20 59.34 -3.82 -26.17
CA GLU A 20 58.19 -4.52 -25.59
C GLU A 20 58.08 -4.16 -24.09
N ARG A 21 57.10 -3.32 -23.71
CA ARG A 21 56.79 -3.06 -22.31
C ARG A 21 56.00 -4.24 -21.73
N LYS A 22 56.61 -4.95 -20.79
CA LYS A 22 55.93 -5.87 -19.86
C LYS A 22 54.85 -5.09 -19.08
N PRO A 23 53.64 -5.62 -18.88
CA PRO A 23 52.68 -5.04 -17.95
C PRO A 23 53.15 -5.28 -16.50
N ASP A 24 53.14 -4.22 -15.70
CA ASP A 24 53.53 -4.23 -14.29
C ASP A 24 52.67 -5.19 -13.46
N ALA A 25 53.36 -6.07 -12.75
CA ALA A 25 52.81 -6.96 -11.75
C ALA A 25 52.53 -6.17 -10.46
N SER A 26 51.35 -5.57 -10.34
CA SER A 26 50.86 -4.98 -9.07
C SER A 26 49.33 -4.86 -9.03
N ILE A 27 48.60 -5.83 -9.59
CA ILE A 27 47.13 -5.86 -9.48
C ILE A 27 46.67 -7.31 -9.28
N HIS A 28 47.02 -7.93 -8.15
CA HIS A 28 46.37 -9.16 -7.69
C HIS A 28 46.57 -9.30 -6.17
N LEU A 29 45.70 -8.65 -5.38
CA LEU A 29 45.19 -9.16 -4.10
C LEU A 29 44.12 -8.21 -3.53
N ALA A 30 42.94 -8.18 -4.14
CA ALA A 30 41.76 -7.53 -3.56
C ALA A 30 40.47 -8.14 -4.11
N GLN A 31 40.33 -9.46 -3.98
CA GLN A 31 39.06 -10.16 -4.16
C GLN A 31 38.96 -11.24 -3.09
N GLN A 32 38.32 -10.89 -1.96
CA GLN A 32 37.52 -11.75 -1.08
C GLN A 32 37.24 -11.01 0.22
N VAL A 33 36.29 -10.08 0.18
CA VAL A 33 35.47 -9.74 1.35
C VAL A 33 34.04 -9.66 0.83
N SER A 34 33.23 -10.64 1.23
CA SER A 34 31.80 -10.70 0.94
C SER A 34 31.11 -9.42 1.47
N PRO A 35 30.12 -8.83 0.78
CA PRO A 35 29.45 -7.61 1.26
C PRO A 35 28.63 -7.79 2.56
N HIS A 36 28.53 -9.01 3.10
CA HIS A 36 27.86 -9.27 4.37
C HIS A 36 28.86 -9.37 5.51
N SER A 37 29.30 -8.24 6.09
CA SER A 37 29.76 -8.15 7.49
C SER A 37 30.24 -6.75 7.87
N LEU A 38 29.35 -5.76 7.75
CA LEU A 38 29.37 -4.57 8.60
C LEU A 38 27.93 -4.30 9.00
N LEU A 39 27.46 -4.94 10.07
CA LEU A 39 26.20 -4.58 10.71
C LEU A 39 26.39 -3.20 11.34
N LEU A 40 25.92 -2.18 10.64
CA LEU A 40 25.68 -0.86 11.20
C LEU A 40 24.55 -0.98 12.24
N PRO A 41 24.58 -0.24 13.36
CA PRO A 41 23.48 -0.22 14.30
C PRO A 41 22.26 0.47 13.66
N ASP A 42 21.14 -0.27 13.61
CA ASP A 42 19.77 0.18 13.32
C ASP A 42 19.53 0.75 11.91
N GLU A 43 19.40 -0.12 10.88
CA GLU A 43 18.58 0.23 9.71
C GLU A 43 17.13 0.37 10.21
N GLN A 44 16.78 1.55 10.70
CA GLN A 44 15.43 1.84 11.21
C GLN A 44 14.43 1.66 10.07
N GLN A 45 13.80 0.49 10.05
CA GLN A 45 12.84 0.10 9.03
C GLN A 45 11.60 0.98 9.17
N PHE A 46 11.30 1.76 8.13
CA PHE A 46 10.04 2.50 8.05
C PHE A 46 8.89 1.52 7.79
N PRO A 47 7.68 1.80 8.32
CA PRO A 47 6.51 0.96 8.05
C PRO A 47 6.21 0.89 6.55
N VAL A 48 5.69 -0.25 6.11
CA VAL A 48 5.05 -0.36 4.80
C VAL A 48 3.67 0.26 4.89
N VAL A 49 3.46 1.38 4.21
CA VAL A 49 2.16 2.05 4.13
C VAL A 49 1.42 1.56 2.89
N LEU A 50 0.26 0.92 3.10
CA LEU A 50 -0.66 0.48 2.05
C LEU A 50 -1.97 1.26 2.12
N PRO A 51 -2.13 2.26 1.25
CA PRO A 51 -3.42 2.89 1.04
C PRO A 51 -4.41 1.96 0.34
N VAL A 52 -5.66 1.99 0.77
CA VAL A 52 -6.78 1.29 0.18
C VAL A 52 -7.75 2.32 -0.37
N VAL A 53 -7.93 2.35 -1.69
CA VAL A 53 -8.69 3.38 -2.40
C VAL A 53 -9.71 2.81 -3.35
N SER A 54 -10.70 3.61 -3.69
CA SER A 54 -11.79 3.27 -4.60
C SER A 54 -12.53 4.54 -4.98
N THR A 55 -13.22 4.53 -6.11
CA THR A 55 -13.88 5.73 -6.63
C THR A 55 -15.35 5.82 -6.22
N LYS A 56 -15.89 4.77 -5.59
CA LYS A 56 -17.28 4.72 -5.10
C LYS A 56 -17.39 4.23 -3.67
N GLY A 57 -18.45 4.68 -2.99
CA GLY A 57 -18.90 4.08 -1.74
C GLY A 57 -19.38 2.64 -1.95
N GLY A 58 -19.21 1.79 -0.95
CA GLY A 58 -19.76 0.42 -0.97
C GLY A 58 -18.98 -0.63 -1.79
N GLU A 59 -17.80 -0.30 -2.31
CA GLU A 59 -16.90 -1.25 -3.00
C GLU A 59 -16.21 -2.24 -2.03
N GLY A 60 -16.34 -2.02 -0.71
CA GLY A 60 -15.84 -2.91 0.34
C GLY A 60 -14.42 -2.58 0.84
N LYS A 61 -13.89 -1.38 0.54
CA LYS A 61 -12.57 -0.92 1.00
C LYS A 61 -12.34 -1.11 2.49
N SER A 62 -13.17 -0.49 3.34
CA SER A 62 -13.02 -0.55 4.79
C SER A 62 -13.04 -1.98 5.30
N THR A 63 -13.90 -2.82 4.72
CA THR A 63 -13.92 -4.26 5.01
C THR A 63 -12.60 -4.92 4.65
N LYS A 64 -12.02 -4.65 3.48
CA LYS A 64 -10.72 -5.25 3.08
C LYS A 64 -9.56 -4.67 3.88
N ALA A 65 -9.53 -3.37 4.13
CA ALA A 65 -8.54 -2.71 4.98
C ALA A 65 -8.52 -3.34 6.38
N GLY A 66 -9.68 -3.48 7.03
CA GLY A 66 -9.80 -4.13 8.32
C GLY A 66 -9.37 -5.60 8.31
N ASN A 67 -9.75 -6.35 7.26
CA ASN A 67 -9.36 -7.77 7.16
C ASN A 67 -7.85 -7.96 6.91
N ILE A 68 -7.24 -7.13 6.07
CA ILE A 68 -5.79 -7.12 5.86
C ILE A 68 -5.10 -6.77 7.19
N ALA A 69 -5.56 -5.72 7.88
CA ALA A 69 -4.97 -5.28 9.13
C ALA A 69 -5.06 -6.34 10.24
N GLY A 70 -6.22 -7.01 10.35
CA GLY A 70 -6.38 -8.12 11.28
C GLY A 70 -5.52 -9.34 10.93
N TYR A 71 -5.33 -9.64 9.64
CA TYR A 71 -4.48 -10.76 9.21
C TYR A 71 -3.00 -10.48 9.47
N THR A 72 -2.51 -9.28 9.15
CA THR A 72 -1.11 -8.89 9.42
C THR A 72 -0.82 -8.88 10.92
N ALA A 73 -1.77 -8.41 11.73
CA ALA A 73 -1.67 -8.45 13.19
C ALA A 73 -1.57 -9.88 13.75
N ASP A 74 -2.38 -10.81 13.23
CA ASP A 74 -2.32 -12.23 13.60
C ASP A 74 -1.08 -12.95 13.08
N ALA A 75 -0.44 -12.43 12.03
CA ALA A 75 0.87 -12.85 11.56
C ALA A 75 2.02 -12.34 12.46
N GLY A 76 1.69 -11.64 13.55
CA GLY A 76 2.63 -11.07 14.50
C GLY A 76 3.34 -9.82 14.00
N LEU A 77 2.73 -9.08 13.06
CA LEU A 77 3.19 -7.76 12.64
C LEU A 77 2.48 -6.67 13.45
N LYS A 78 3.23 -5.68 13.94
CA LYS A 78 2.64 -4.49 14.54
C LYS A 78 1.96 -3.68 13.45
N THR A 79 0.64 -3.65 13.51
CA THR A 79 -0.21 -3.08 12.46
C THR A 79 -0.97 -1.87 12.97
N LEU A 80 -0.95 -0.78 12.19
CA LEU A 80 -1.82 0.37 12.41
C LEU A 80 -2.86 0.47 11.29
N LEU A 81 -4.12 0.61 11.65
CA LEU A 81 -5.19 0.98 10.72
C LEU A 81 -5.49 2.47 10.88
N ILE A 82 -5.47 3.23 9.79
CA ILE A 82 -5.88 4.64 9.76
C ILE A 82 -7.15 4.73 8.94
N ASP A 83 -8.22 5.21 9.56
CA ASP A 83 -9.50 5.41 8.88
C ASP A 83 -9.59 6.84 8.34
N GLY A 84 -9.46 6.96 7.02
CA GLY A 84 -9.54 8.20 6.26
C GLY A 84 -10.95 8.57 5.78
N ASP A 85 -11.99 7.78 6.08
CA ASP A 85 -13.38 8.08 5.70
C ASP A 85 -14.17 8.70 6.85
N TYR A 86 -13.89 9.98 7.11
CA TYR A 86 -14.59 10.77 8.14
C TYR A 86 -16.11 10.87 7.92
N ASN A 87 -16.60 10.63 6.69
CA ASN A 87 -18.04 10.61 6.41
C ASN A 87 -18.70 9.29 6.84
N GLN A 88 -17.96 8.18 6.78
CA GLN A 88 -18.45 6.83 7.08
C GLN A 88 -17.32 6.01 7.73
N PRO A 89 -17.01 6.24 9.02
CA PRO A 89 -15.82 5.71 9.72
C PRO A 89 -15.95 4.20 10.01
N THR A 90 -16.02 3.41 8.94
CA THR A 90 -16.32 1.99 8.98
C THR A 90 -15.09 1.23 9.43
N ALA A 91 -13.89 1.61 9.00
CA ALA A 91 -12.66 0.92 9.37
C ALA A 91 -12.38 1.00 10.88
N SER A 92 -12.64 2.17 11.48
CA SER A 92 -12.50 2.42 12.92
C SER A 92 -13.46 1.60 13.78
N SER A 93 -14.63 1.25 13.21
CA SER A 93 -15.73 0.60 13.95
C SER A 93 -15.83 -0.91 13.72
N ILE A 94 -15.02 -1.50 12.83
CA ILE A 94 -15.00 -2.95 12.61
C ILE A 94 -14.60 -3.67 13.90
N PHE A 95 -13.56 -3.22 14.60
CA PHE A 95 -13.04 -3.91 15.77
C PHE A 95 -13.43 -3.17 17.05
N LYS A 96 -13.78 -3.93 18.09
CA LYS A 96 -13.97 -3.34 19.42
C LYS A 96 -12.66 -2.72 19.90
N LEU A 97 -12.75 -1.58 20.58
CA LEU A 97 -11.63 -0.94 21.24
C LEU A 97 -11.60 -1.33 22.71
N HIS A 98 -10.42 -1.64 23.23
CA HIS A 98 -10.22 -1.70 24.68
C HIS A 98 -9.80 -0.34 25.23
N TYR A 99 -9.30 0.54 24.35
CA TYR A 99 -8.95 1.92 24.65
C TYR A 99 -9.21 2.78 23.42
N GLU A 100 -9.94 3.87 23.61
CA GLU A 100 -10.17 4.89 22.59
C GLU A 100 -9.38 6.16 22.96
N ALA A 101 -8.53 6.59 22.05
CA ALA A 101 -7.75 7.81 22.20
C ALA A 101 -8.63 9.05 22.00
N PRO A 102 -8.35 10.17 22.70
CA PRO A 102 -9.14 11.39 22.59
C PRO A 102 -8.99 12.13 21.25
N CYS A 103 -7.95 11.83 20.47
CA CYS A 103 -7.72 12.42 19.14
C CYS A 103 -7.81 11.36 18.05
N GLY A 104 -8.07 11.80 16.82
CA GLY A 104 -8.15 10.97 15.62
C GLY A 104 -7.49 11.60 14.40
N LEU A 105 -7.96 11.22 13.22
CA LEU A 105 -7.46 11.69 11.92
C LEU A 105 -7.39 13.22 11.82
N TYR A 106 -8.39 13.93 12.33
CA TYR A 106 -8.43 15.39 12.28
C TYR A 106 -7.22 16.00 12.98
N GLU A 107 -6.97 15.66 14.25
CA GLU A 107 -5.85 16.22 15.01
C GLU A 107 -4.49 15.75 14.47
N LEU A 108 -4.43 14.54 13.92
CA LEU A 108 -3.24 14.03 13.24
C LEU A 108 -2.88 14.91 12.03
N LEU A 109 -3.83 15.16 11.14
CA LEU A 109 -3.61 15.91 9.91
C LEU A 109 -3.49 17.42 10.18
N MET A 110 -4.22 17.95 11.15
CA MET A 110 -4.08 19.34 11.60
C MET A 110 -2.82 19.59 12.44
N GLN A 111 -2.10 18.51 12.82
CA GLN A 111 -0.89 18.56 13.65
C GLN A 111 -1.14 19.23 15.01
N THR A 112 -2.29 18.98 15.60
CA THR A 112 -2.68 19.47 16.93
C THR A 112 -2.52 18.41 18.02
N ALA A 113 -2.37 17.14 17.66
CA ALA A 113 -2.04 16.06 18.59
C ALA A 113 -0.55 16.05 18.97
N ASP A 114 -0.24 15.79 20.24
CA ASP A 114 1.13 15.59 20.72
C ASP A 114 1.59 14.16 20.46
N LEU A 115 2.30 13.94 19.34
CA LEU A 115 2.76 12.60 18.94
C LEU A 115 3.83 11.99 19.88
N ASN A 116 4.33 12.73 20.88
CA ASN A 116 5.15 12.18 21.95
C ASN A 116 4.32 11.50 23.05
N LYS A 117 2.99 11.61 22.98
CA LYS A 117 2.03 10.93 23.85
C LYS A 117 1.17 9.99 23.02
N PRO A 118 1.65 8.76 22.72
CA PRO A 118 0.94 7.81 21.86
C PRO A 118 -0.53 7.61 22.24
N ASP A 119 -0.83 7.53 23.54
CA ASP A 119 -2.19 7.36 24.05
C ASP A 119 -3.14 8.50 23.68
N SER A 120 -2.65 9.69 23.30
CA SER A 120 -3.54 10.76 22.86
C SER A 120 -4.13 10.52 21.47
N ILE A 121 -3.51 9.69 20.63
CA ILE A 121 -3.86 9.54 19.21
C ILE A 121 -4.05 8.08 18.75
N ILE A 122 -3.40 7.12 19.42
CA ILE A 122 -3.47 5.70 19.08
C ILE A 122 -4.53 5.03 19.94
N SER A 123 -5.65 4.66 19.32
CA SER A 123 -6.63 3.77 19.93
C SER A 123 -6.19 2.32 19.77
N ARG A 124 -6.54 1.47 20.74
CA ARG A 124 -6.08 0.08 20.80
C ARG A 124 -7.25 -0.87 20.69
N THR A 125 -7.18 -1.78 19.72
CA THR A 125 -8.29 -2.72 19.46
C THR A 125 -8.23 -3.93 20.41
N VAL A 126 -9.26 -4.77 20.41
CA VAL A 126 -9.25 -6.08 21.09
C VAL A 126 -8.39 -7.13 20.34
N ILE A 127 -7.93 -6.81 19.13
CA ILE A 127 -7.07 -7.68 18.33
C ILE A 127 -5.61 -7.36 18.70
N PRO A 128 -4.84 -8.32 19.25
CA PRO A 128 -3.43 -8.09 19.57
C PRO A 128 -2.63 -7.65 18.34
N ASN A 129 -1.67 -6.75 18.53
CA ASN A 129 -0.84 -6.13 17.48
C ASN A 129 -1.61 -5.27 16.46
N LEU A 130 -2.89 -4.96 16.71
CA LEU A 130 -3.67 -4.07 15.86
C LEU A 130 -4.14 -2.84 16.63
N ASP A 131 -3.59 -1.70 16.24
CA ASP A 131 -3.99 -0.39 16.71
C ASP A 131 -4.74 0.36 15.61
N VAL A 132 -5.45 1.43 16.00
CA VAL A 132 -6.22 2.26 15.06
C VAL A 132 -6.10 3.74 15.39
N ILE A 133 -5.95 4.57 14.34
CA ILE A 133 -6.28 5.99 14.41
C ILE A 133 -7.69 6.14 13.86
N ILE A 134 -8.61 6.51 14.76
CA ILE A 134 -10.02 6.65 14.42
C ILE A 134 -10.25 7.82 13.46
N SER A 135 -11.25 7.69 12.59
CA SER A 135 -11.69 8.83 11.78
C SER A 135 -12.55 9.77 12.61
N ASN A 136 -12.26 11.07 12.51
CA ASN A 136 -13.09 12.16 13.03
C ASN A 136 -12.95 13.39 12.13
N ASP A 137 -13.98 14.23 12.12
CA ASP A 137 -13.97 15.56 11.51
C ASP A 137 -15.08 16.39 12.19
N PRO A 138 -14.87 16.87 13.42
CA PRO A 138 -15.95 17.40 14.27
C PRO A 138 -16.70 18.59 13.66
N ASP A 139 -16.04 19.33 12.77
CA ASP A 139 -16.59 20.53 12.11
C ASP A 139 -16.81 20.35 10.60
N ASP A 140 -16.70 19.12 10.06
CA ASP A 140 -16.81 18.81 8.62
C ASP A 140 -15.88 19.67 7.73
N ARG A 141 -14.68 19.97 8.21
CA ARG A 141 -13.75 20.92 7.60
C ARG A 141 -12.46 20.30 7.09
N LEU A 142 -12.15 19.07 7.47
CA LEU A 142 -10.86 18.45 7.22
C LEU A 142 -10.45 18.49 5.74
N SER A 143 -11.36 18.15 4.83
CA SER A 143 -11.06 18.20 3.39
C SER A 143 -10.83 19.61 2.87
N ASN A 144 -11.51 20.62 3.42
CA ASN A 144 -11.32 22.01 3.00
C ASN A 144 -10.00 22.55 3.56
N ASP A 145 -9.70 22.25 4.82
CA ASP A 145 -8.47 22.66 5.48
C ASP A 145 -7.25 22.03 4.79
N MET A 146 -7.31 20.75 4.42
CA MET A 146 -6.27 20.08 3.64
C MET A 146 -6.12 20.64 2.22
N LEU A 147 -7.20 21.16 1.61
CA LEU A 147 -7.10 21.78 0.28
C LEU A 147 -6.31 23.10 0.32
N HIS A 148 -6.43 23.84 1.43
CA HIS A 148 -5.81 25.15 1.62
C HIS A 148 -4.48 25.11 2.39
N ALA A 149 -4.18 24.00 3.06
CA ALA A 149 -2.87 23.78 3.68
C ALA A 149 -1.76 23.69 2.63
N ALA A 150 -0.65 24.38 2.86
CA ALA A 150 0.49 24.44 1.92
C ALA A 150 1.05 23.05 1.56
N ASP A 151 1.10 22.15 2.54
CA ASP A 151 1.55 20.76 2.38
C ASP A 151 0.37 19.77 2.41
N GLY A 152 -0.89 20.20 2.25
CA GLY A 152 -2.06 19.36 2.52
C GLY A 152 -2.08 18.02 1.76
N ARG A 153 -1.61 18.00 0.51
CA ARG A 153 -1.42 16.77 -0.29
C ARG A 153 -0.33 15.85 0.24
N MET A 154 0.68 16.40 0.90
CA MET A 154 1.80 15.66 1.48
C MET A 154 1.63 15.42 2.97
N ARG A 155 0.55 15.94 3.58
CA ARG A 155 0.38 16.04 5.03
C ARG A 155 0.49 14.69 5.72
N LEU A 156 -0.27 13.69 5.25
CA LEU A 156 -0.22 12.34 5.85
C LEU A 156 1.16 11.72 5.70
N ARG A 157 1.75 11.75 4.49
CA ARG A 157 3.12 11.27 4.25
C ARG A 157 4.13 11.88 5.22
N ASN A 158 4.07 13.19 5.42
CA ASN A 158 4.97 13.93 6.30
C ASN A 158 4.77 13.55 7.77
N VAL A 159 3.53 13.47 8.24
CA VAL A 159 3.21 13.11 9.62
C VAL A 159 3.67 11.67 9.93
N LEU A 160 3.52 10.75 8.99
CA LEU A 160 3.97 9.36 9.14
C LEU A 160 5.50 9.19 9.22
N GLN A 161 6.29 10.25 9.00
CA GLN A 161 7.74 10.24 9.25
C GLN A 161 8.11 10.34 10.74
N HIS A 162 7.15 10.71 11.60
CA HIS A 162 7.38 10.86 13.03
C HIS A 162 7.83 9.52 13.67
N PRO A 163 8.80 9.52 14.63
CA PRO A 163 9.29 8.31 15.27
C PRO A 163 8.22 7.41 15.89
N LEU A 164 7.09 7.98 16.31
CA LEU A 164 5.90 7.24 16.79
C LEU A 164 5.50 6.10 15.85
N PHE A 165 5.58 6.32 14.54
CA PHE A 165 5.11 5.36 13.54
C PHE A 165 6.15 4.30 13.18
N ARG A 166 7.41 4.46 13.59
CA ARG A 166 8.49 3.47 13.34
C ARG A 166 8.30 2.17 14.12
N GLN A 167 7.41 2.15 15.11
CA GLN A 167 7.09 0.93 15.84
C GLN A 167 6.20 -0.04 15.06
N TYR A 168 5.58 0.41 13.96
CA TYR A 168 4.71 -0.43 13.14
C TYR A 168 5.48 -1.03 11.98
N ASP A 169 5.17 -2.29 11.67
CA ASP A 169 5.65 -2.95 10.45
C ASP A 169 4.79 -2.53 9.24
N VAL A 170 3.48 -2.37 9.47
CA VAL A 170 2.48 -2.10 8.43
C VAL A 170 1.51 -1.01 8.89
N ILE A 171 1.23 -0.06 7.99
CA ILE A 171 0.15 0.90 8.15
C ILE A 171 -0.83 0.73 7.00
N ILE A 172 -2.08 0.39 7.31
CA ILE A 172 -3.16 0.32 6.33
C ILE A 172 -3.97 1.61 6.42
N VAL A 173 -4.18 2.29 5.29
CA VAL A 173 -4.94 3.55 5.27
C VAL A 173 -6.20 3.36 4.44
N ASP A 174 -7.37 3.34 5.08
CA ASP A 174 -8.66 3.27 4.40
C ASP A 174 -9.04 4.67 3.89
N SER A 175 -9.25 4.86 2.60
CA SER A 175 -9.60 6.17 2.05
C SER A 175 -11.11 6.41 2.04
N LYS A 176 -11.50 7.69 2.02
CA LYS A 176 -12.86 8.09 1.65
C LYS A 176 -13.27 7.56 0.26
N GLY A 177 -14.54 7.20 0.09
CA GLY A 177 -15.14 6.71 -1.16
C GLY A 177 -15.39 7.74 -2.27
N ALA A 178 -14.51 8.73 -2.46
CA ALA A 178 -14.61 9.73 -3.52
C ALA A 178 -13.27 10.42 -3.77
N GLY A 179 -13.02 10.88 -5.01
CA GLY A 179 -11.81 11.66 -5.32
C GLY A 179 -11.76 13.01 -4.59
N GLY A 180 -10.56 13.59 -4.48
CA GLY A 180 -10.33 14.88 -3.83
C GLY A 180 -9.01 14.90 -3.09
N VAL A 181 -8.71 15.99 -2.37
CA VAL A 181 -7.44 16.17 -1.66
C VAL A 181 -7.19 15.05 -0.63
N MET A 182 -8.24 14.51 -0.01
CA MET A 182 -8.15 13.41 0.96
C MET A 182 -7.68 12.10 0.32
N VAL A 183 -8.09 11.79 -0.92
CA VAL A 183 -7.55 10.61 -1.62
C VAL A 183 -6.16 10.89 -2.15
N GLU A 184 -5.89 12.11 -2.61
CA GLU A 184 -4.54 12.52 -3.06
C GLU A 184 -3.51 12.36 -1.93
N LEU A 185 -3.81 12.81 -0.70
CA LEU A 185 -2.89 12.67 0.44
C LEU A 185 -2.73 11.23 0.93
N VAL A 186 -3.80 10.42 0.84
CA VAL A 186 -3.76 8.99 1.17
C VAL A 186 -2.89 8.23 0.16
N VAL A 187 -3.06 8.50 -1.14
CA VAL A 187 -2.23 7.91 -2.21
C VAL A 187 -0.76 8.30 -2.05
N LEU A 188 -0.45 9.57 -1.79
CA LEU A 188 0.92 10.05 -1.64
C LEU A 188 1.64 9.53 -0.38
N ALA A 189 0.90 8.95 0.57
CA ALA A 189 1.46 8.30 1.75
C ALA A 189 1.97 6.88 1.47
N ALA A 190 1.66 6.28 0.32
CA ALA A 190 2.09 4.93 -0.02
C ALA A 190 3.61 4.78 -0.04
N THR A 191 4.11 3.66 0.50
CA THR A 191 5.54 3.32 0.41
C THR A 191 5.89 2.69 -0.93
N GLN A 192 5.00 1.86 -1.49
CA GLN A 192 5.25 1.09 -2.72
C GLN A 192 4.05 1.18 -3.67
N SER A 193 2.89 0.72 -3.21
CA SER A 193 1.69 0.65 -4.04
C SER A 193 0.45 1.07 -3.27
N VAL A 194 -0.60 1.35 -4.01
CA VAL A 194 -1.95 1.59 -3.52
C VAL A 194 -2.85 0.45 -3.99
N MET A 195 -3.65 -0.10 -3.07
CA MET A 195 -4.64 -1.12 -3.41
C MET A 195 -5.96 -0.46 -3.84
N GLY A 196 -6.29 -0.57 -5.12
CA GLY A 196 -7.59 -0.17 -5.65
C GLY A 196 -8.63 -1.27 -5.45
N VAL A 197 -9.80 -1.00 -4.86
CA VAL A 197 -10.86 -2.00 -4.71
C VAL A 197 -12.00 -1.71 -5.69
N ILE A 198 -12.38 -2.70 -6.50
CA ILE A 198 -13.50 -2.58 -7.45
C ILE A 198 -14.50 -3.71 -7.25
N LYS A 199 -15.73 -3.49 -7.72
CA LYS A 199 -16.66 -4.59 -8.05
C LYS A 199 -16.61 -4.85 -9.56
N PRO A 200 -16.83 -6.08 -10.04
CA PRO A 200 -16.83 -6.43 -11.47
C PRO A 200 -18.09 -5.94 -12.20
N ILE A 201 -18.48 -4.69 -11.96
CA ILE A 201 -19.59 -3.99 -12.61
C ILE A 201 -18.98 -3.04 -13.64
N LEU A 202 -19.27 -3.25 -14.92
CA LEU A 202 -18.57 -2.55 -16.01
C LEU A 202 -18.52 -1.01 -15.87
N PRO A 203 -19.63 -0.31 -15.53
CA PRO A 203 -19.58 1.13 -15.22
C PRO A 203 -18.66 1.49 -14.05
N ASP A 204 -18.60 0.67 -13.00
CA ASP A 204 -17.79 0.90 -11.80
C ASP A 204 -16.31 0.77 -12.13
N VAL A 205 -15.96 -0.30 -12.84
CA VAL A 205 -14.61 -0.56 -13.33
C VAL A 205 -14.08 0.58 -14.20
N ARG A 206 -14.88 1.04 -15.17
CA ARG A 206 -14.49 2.14 -16.07
C ARG A 206 -14.32 3.45 -15.30
N GLU A 207 -15.21 3.72 -14.35
CA GLU A 207 -15.14 4.91 -13.50
C GLU A 207 -13.92 4.86 -12.57
N PHE A 208 -13.62 3.70 -11.99
CA PHE A 208 -12.41 3.49 -11.20
C PHE A 208 -11.15 3.78 -12.01
N LEU A 209 -11.00 3.18 -13.19
CA LEU A 209 -9.82 3.38 -14.03
C LEU A 209 -9.68 4.86 -14.44
N ARG A 210 -10.77 5.47 -14.93
CA ARG A 210 -10.78 6.87 -15.36
C ARG A 210 -10.46 7.82 -14.19
N GLY A 211 -11.08 7.59 -13.03
CA GLY A 211 -10.89 8.40 -11.84
C GLY A 211 -9.46 8.30 -11.29
N THR A 212 -8.92 7.08 -11.26
CA THR A 212 -7.57 6.77 -10.79
C THR A 212 -6.51 7.40 -11.70
N VAL A 213 -6.61 7.18 -13.02
CA VAL A 213 -5.69 7.81 -13.99
C VAL A 213 -5.74 9.33 -13.84
N ARG A 214 -6.93 9.94 -13.80
CA ARG A 214 -7.06 11.40 -13.60
C ARG A 214 -6.41 11.88 -12.30
N LEU A 215 -6.51 11.11 -11.22
CA LEU A 215 -5.89 11.45 -9.94
C LEU A 215 -4.36 11.40 -10.07
N LEU A 216 -3.80 10.29 -10.55
CA LEU A 216 -2.35 10.13 -10.67
C LEU A 216 -1.75 11.12 -11.67
N SER A 217 -2.43 11.39 -12.79
CA SER A 217 -2.03 12.42 -13.76
C SER A 217 -1.79 13.79 -13.11
N LYS A 218 -2.61 14.19 -12.13
CA LYS A 218 -2.43 15.44 -11.39
C LYS A 218 -1.21 15.39 -10.47
N LEU A 219 -0.94 14.22 -9.89
CA LEU A 219 0.16 14.03 -8.95
C LEU A 219 1.52 13.94 -9.64
N LEU A 220 1.57 13.56 -10.92
CA LEU A 220 2.82 13.52 -11.72
C LEU A 220 3.61 14.84 -11.74
N VAL A 221 2.97 15.98 -11.41
CA VAL A 221 3.66 17.27 -11.23
C VAL A 221 4.67 17.25 -10.06
N LEU A 222 4.56 16.28 -9.16
CA LEU A 222 5.42 16.12 -7.99
C LEU A 222 6.69 15.30 -8.30
N GLU A 223 6.72 14.53 -9.39
CA GLU A 223 7.89 13.70 -9.74
C GLU A 223 9.19 14.48 -9.90
N PRO A 224 9.23 15.67 -10.54
CA PRO A 224 10.45 16.49 -10.61
C PRO A 224 11.02 16.90 -9.25
N TYR A 225 10.20 16.84 -8.18
CA TYR A 225 10.61 17.12 -6.81
C TYR A 225 11.05 15.85 -6.05
N GLY A 226 11.24 14.73 -6.74
CA GLY A 226 11.64 13.45 -6.15
C GLY A 226 10.51 12.69 -5.48
N ILE A 227 9.26 13.09 -5.70
CA ILE A 227 8.09 12.41 -5.16
C ILE A 227 7.63 11.35 -6.16
N HIS A 228 7.92 10.09 -5.84
CA HIS A 228 7.45 8.96 -6.62
C HIS A 228 5.92 8.82 -6.51
N ILE A 229 5.28 8.57 -7.65
CA ILE A 229 3.85 8.27 -7.72
C ILE A 229 3.68 6.75 -7.64
N PRO A 230 2.91 6.24 -6.66
CA PRO A 230 2.86 4.81 -6.41
C PRO A 230 2.07 4.06 -7.49
N ASP A 231 2.43 2.79 -7.67
CA ASP A 231 1.70 1.86 -8.53
C ASP A 231 0.31 1.56 -7.97
N ILE A 232 -0.66 1.34 -8.86
CA ILE A 232 -2.00 0.90 -8.47
C ILE A 232 -2.13 -0.60 -8.70
N ARG A 233 -2.52 -1.33 -7.66
CA ARG A 233 -2.83 -2.76 -7.72
C ARG A 233 -4.31 -2.96 -7.45
N ILE A 234 -5.05 -3.42 -8.44
CA ILE A 234 -6.51 -3.52 -8.41
C ILE A 234 -6.94 -4.89 -7.86
N LEU A 235 -7.69 -4.87 -6.76
CA LEU A 235 -8.40 -6.00 -6.18
C LEU A 235 -9.82 -6.07 -6.75
N ALA A 236 -10.14 -7.17 -7.44
CA ALA A 236 -11.54 -7.51 -7.74
C ALA A 236 -12.23 -8.04 -6.49
N ASN A 237 -13.27 -7.35 -6.03
CA ASN A 237 -14.05 -7.71 -4.85
C ASN A 237 -15.52 -7.96 -5.22
N CYS A 238 -16.20 -8.73 -4.38
CA CYS A 238 -17.57 -9.20 -4.62
C CYS A 238 -17.71 -9.88 -5.99
N VAL A 239 -16.73 -10.69 -6.38
CA VAL A 239 -16.80 -11.45 -7.62
C VAL A 239 -17.83 -12.57 -7.46
N GLU A 240 -18.77 -12.65 -8.38
CA GLU A 240 -19.72 -13.75 -8.49
C GLU A 240 -19.28 -14.69 -9.63
N PRO A 241 -19.57 -16.00 -9.56
CA PRO A 241 -19.17 -16.97 -10.58
C PRO A 241 -20.03 -16.87 -11.85
N THR A 242 -20.22 -15.65 -12.37
CA THR A 242 -21.01 -15.36 -13.57
C THR A 242 -20.11 -15.18 -14.79
N VAL A 243 -20.68 -15.35 -15.98
CA VAL A 243 -19.99 -15.02 -17.24
C VAL A 243 -19.77 -13.51 -17.36
N LEU A 244 -20.68 -12.71 -16.81
CA LEU A 244 -20.62 -11.25 -16.91
C LEU A 244 -19.44 -10.68 -16.11
N ASP A 245 -19.25 -11.14 -14.87
CA ASP A 245 -18.14 -10.72 -14.01
C ASP A 245 -16.81 -11.08 -14.67
N ARG A 246 -16.69 -12.34 -15.12
CA ARG A 246 -15.50 -12.85 -15.82
C ARG A 246 -15.16 -12.03 -17.07
N ASN A 247 -16.15 -11.73 -17.89
CA ASN A 247 -15.95 -10.91 -19.10
C ASN A 247 -15.54 -9.48 -18.74
N THR A 248 -16.16 -8.89 -17.71
CA THR A 248 -15.84 -7.54 -17.23
C THR A 248 -14.40 -7.46 -16.71
N LEU A 249 -13.97 -8.43 -15.91
CA LEU A 249 -12.60 -8.50 -15.39
C LEU A 249 -11.57 -8.79 -16.50
N ASN A 250 -11.90 -9.65 -17.46
CA ASN A 250 -11.04 -9.90 -18.63
C ASN A 250 -10.88 -8.66 -19.51
N GLU A 251 -11.95 -7.89 -19.73
CA GLU A 251 -11.88 -6.61 -20.46
C GLU A 251 -10.96 -5.62 -19.73
N LEU A 252 -11.14 -5.46 -18.41
CA LEU A 252 -10.29 -4.60 -17.60
C LEU A 252 -8.82 -5.04 -17.63
N LYS A 253 -8.57 -6.34 -17.43
CA LYS A 253 -7.22 -6.92 -17.47
C LYS A 253 -6.58 -6.66 -18.83
N ALA A 254 -7.31 -6.85 -19.92
CA ALA A 254 -6.81 -6.55 -21.26
C ALA A 254 -6.49 -5.06 -21.46
N ILE A 255 -7.29 -4.15 -20.92
CA ILE A 255 -7.02 -2.69 -20.97
C ILE A 255 -5.74 -2.36 -20.20
N VAL A 256 -5.62 -2.88 -18.99
CA VAL A 256 -4.49 -2.62 -18.08
C VAL A 256 -3.20 -3.23 -18.63
N ASP A 257 -3.20 -4.51 -19.00
CA ASP A 257 -2.02 -5.23 -19.52
C ASP A 257 -1.49 -4.63 -20.84
N LYS A 258 -2.38 -4.06 -21.67
CA LYS A 258 -2.02 -3.39 -22.92
C LYS A 258 -1.72 -1.89 -22.75
N GLY A 259 -1.81 -1.34 -21.54
CA GLY A 259 -1.60 0.08 -21.28
C GLY A 259 -2.58 0.98 -22.02
N GLN A 260 -3.83 0.55 -22.23
CA GLN A 260 -4.87 1.26 -22.99
C GLN A 260 -5.55 2.35 -22.15
N TYR A 261 -4.75 3.20 -21.52
CA TYR A 261 -5.20 4.35 -20.74
C TYR A 261 -4.19 5.50 -20.83
N PRO A 262 -4.61 6.76 -20.60
CA PRO A 262 -3.72 7.91 -20.70
C PRO A 262 -2.49 7.80 -19.80
N GLN A 263 -1.32 8.17 -20.32
CA GLN A 263 -0.05 8.21 -19.60
C GLN A 263 0.39 6.85 -19.01
N SER A 264 0.05 5.74 -19.68
CA SER A 264 0.45 4.38 -19.29
C SER A 264 1.97 4.13 -19.31
N ASP A 265 2.75 5.02 -19.93
CA ASP A 265 4.20 5.07 -19.87
C ASP A 265 4.75 5.56 -18.52
N ARG A 266 3.92 6.28 -17.73
CA ARG A 266 4.30 6.86 -16.42
C ARG A 266 3.43 6.39 -15.27
N ILE A 267 2.21 5.94 -15.55
CA ILE A 267 1.25 5.46 -14.56
C ILE A 267 1.16 3.94 -14.67
N ALA A 268 1.69 3.24 -13.67
CA ALA A 268 1.58 1.79 -13.58
C ALA A 268 0.29 1.38 -12.86
N ILE A 269 -0.54 0.60 -13.56
CA ILE A 269 -1.74 -0.02 -13.02
C ILE A 269 -1.63 -1.51 -13.33
N SER A 270 -2.00 -2.36 -12.37
CA SER A 270 -2.01 -3.81 -12.53
C SER A 270 -3.22 -4.42 -11.82
N MET A 271 -3.64 -5.61 -12.26
CA MET A 271 -4.62 -6.43 -11.55
C MET A 271 -3.88 -7.34 -10.55
N LEU A 272 -4.40 -7.46 -9.33
CA LEU A 272 -4.03 -8.54 -8.44
C LEU A 272 -4.55 -9.87 -9.03
N ASN A 273 -3.80 -10.95 -8.80
CA ASN A 273 -4.23 -12.30 -9.15
C ASN A 273 -5.29 -12.81 -8.17
N THR A 274 -5.24 -12.34 -6.93
CA THR A 274 -6.25 -12.66 -5.93
C THR A 274 -7.55 -11.91 -6.23
N GLU A 275 -8.64 -12.66 -6.36
CA GLU A 275 -10.00 -12.14 -6.45
C GLU A 275 -10.76 -12.51 -5.18
N ILE A 276 -11.61 -11.61 -4.69
CA ILE A 276 -12.44 -11.88 -3.52
C ILE A 276 -13.89 -12.05 -3.92
N GLU A 277 -14.40 -13.24 -3.68
CA GLU A 277 -15.79 -13.58 -3.96
C GLU A 277 -16.78 -12.90 -3.03
N GLN A 278 -18.02 -12.75 -3.51
CA GLN A 278 -19.14 -12.26 -2.71
C GLN A 278 -19.61 -13.32 -1.71
N LEU A 279 -19.08 -13.24 -0.49
CA LEU A 279 -19.36 -14.21 0.58
C LEU A 279 -20.00 -13.54 1.81
N GLU A 280 -20.96 -14.24 2.44
CA GLU A 280 -21.63 -13.78 3.67
C GLU A 280 -20.67 -13.63 4.86
N VAL A 281 -19.60 -14.43 4.89
CA VAL A 281 -18.57 -14.39 5.95
C VAL A 281 -17.96 -12.99 6.15
N TYR A 282 -17.86 -12.16 5.11
CA TYR A 282 -17.40 -10.78 5.24
C TYR A 282 -18.38 -9.89 5.99
N LYS A 283 -19.70 -10.09 5.78
CA LYS A 283 -20.74 -9.41 6.55
C LYS A 283 -20.73 -9.88 8.00
N ARG A 284 -20.58 -11.20 8.20
CA ARG A 284 -20.49 -11.81 9.53
C ARG A 284 -19.26 -11.31 10.29
N GLY A 285 -18.11 -11.18 9.62
CA GLY A 285 -16.88 -10.61 10.17
C GLY A 285 -17.08 -9.21 10.72
N HIS A 286 -17.69 -8.33 9.92
CA HIS A 286 -18.06 -6.99 10.38
C HIS A 286 -19.02 -7.03 11.57
N ALA A 287 -20.09 -7.82 11.50
CA ALA A 287 -21.11 -7.90 12.55
C ALA A 287 -20.58 -8.41 13.90
N CYS A 288 -19.61 -9.33 13.89
CA CYS A 288 -18.99 -9.85 15.12
C CYS A 288 -17.68 -9.15 15.51
N GLY A 289 -17.25 -8.17 14.72
CA GLY A 289 -16.00 -7.46 14.88
C GLY A 289 -14.77 -8.36 14.88
N GLN A 290 -14.70 -9.28 13.90
CA GLN A 290 -13.57 -10.19 13.70
C GLN A 290 -13.08 -10.15 12.25
N PRO A 291 -11.76 -10.27 12.04
CA PRO A 291 -11.24 -10.48 10.70
C PRO A 291 -11.64 -11.88 10.22
N VAL A 292 -12.02 -11.99 8.94
CA VAL A 292 -12.70 -13.16 8.39
C VAL A 292 -11.85 -14.42 8.38
N HIS A 293 -10.52 -14.30 8.37
CA HIS A 293 -9.65 -15.48 8.40
C HIS A 293 -9.82 -16.25 9.71
N ARG A 294 -10.17 -15.60 10.82
CA ARG A 294 -10.51 -16.28 12.08
C ARG A 294 -11.83 -17.05 12.03
N LEU A 295 -12.71 -16.73 11.08
CA LEU A 295 -14.08 -17.23 11.03
C LEU A 295 -14.28 -18.43 10.12
N GLU A 296 -13.36 -18.67 9.17
CA GLU A 296 -13.59 -19.67 8.13
C GLU A 296 -12.29 -20.21 7.51
N TYR A 297 -11.88 -21.39 8.00
CA TYR A 297 -10.75 -22.18 7.47
C TYR A 297 -11.19 -23.38 6.61
N LYS A 298 -12.49 -23.66 6.56
CA LYS A 298 -13.07 -24.76 5.79
C LYS A 298 -14.39 -24.30 5.21
N THR A 299 -14.76 -24.84 4.06
CA THR A 299 -16.03 -24.53 3.42
C THR A 299 -16.48 -25.68 2.52
N ASP A 300 -17.79 -25.83 2.35
CA ASP A 300 -18.39 -26.82 1.46
C ASP A 300 -18.68 -26.25 0.06
N ARG A 301 -18.49 -24.95 -0.13
CA ARG A 301 -18.64 -24.30 -1.44
C ARG A 301 -17.43 -24.54 -2.33
N VAL A 302 -17.57 -24.25 -3.61
CA VAL A 302 -16.49 -24.38 -4.60
C VAL A 302 -15.36 -23.40 -4.35
N SER A 303 -15.69 -22.22 -3.81
CA SER A 303 -14.71 -21.18 -3.55
C SER A 303 -13.91 -21.36 -2.28
N LEU A 304 -12.74 -20.70 -2.25
CA LEU A 304 -11.80 -20.82 -1.15
C LEU A 304 -12.44 -20.39 0.19
N PRO A 305 -12.05 -21.01 1.31
CA PRO A 305 -12.30 -20.47 2.64
C PRO A 305 -11.77 -19.04 2.76
N ALA A 306 -12.45 -18.18 3.53
CA ALA A 306 -12.01 -16.79 3.68
C ALA A 306 -10.57 -16.66 4.22
N ALA A 307 -10.12 -17.59 5.06
CA ALA A 307 -8.74 -17.61 5.53
C ALA A 307 -7.73 -17.77 4.37
N GLU A 308 -8.00 -18.64 3.41
CA GLU A 308 -7.13 -18.86 2.25
C GLU A 308 -7.20 -17.68 1.27
N SER A 309 -8.39 -17.13 1.01
CA SER A 309 -8.51 -15.93 0.18
C SER A 309 -7.73 -14.74 0.75
N MET A 310 -7.80 -14.52 2.08
CA MET A 310 -7.05 -13.45 2.73
C MET A 310 -5.55 -13.74 2.75
N HIS A 311 -5.14 -14.99 2.95
CA HIS A 311 -3.74 -15.42 2.85
C HIS A 311 -3.13 -15.11 1.48
N HIS A 312 -3.81 -15.48 0.40
CA HIS A 312 -3.36 -15.19 -0.96
C HIS A 312 -3.21 -13.68 -1.17
N LEU A 313 -4.19 -12.90 -0.72
CA LEU A 313 -4.17 -11.44 -0.84
C LEU A 313 -2.97 -10.83 -0.11
N VAL A 314 -2.74 -11.19 1.17
CA VAL A 314 -1.64 -10.61 1.93
C VAL A 314 -0.26 -11.08 1.43
N CYS A 315 -0.13 -12.32 0.94
CA CYS A 315 1.11 -12.80 0.33
C CYS A 315 1.42 -12.05 -0.96
N GLU A 316 0.40 -11.73 -1.75
CA GLU A 316 0.56 -10.97 -2.98
C GLU A 316 0.86 -9.48 -2.72
N LEU A 317 0.29 -8.90 -1.67
CA LEU A 317 0.56 -7.51 -1.26
C LEU A 317 1.91 -7.34 -0.56
N PHE A 318 2.30 -8.28 0.30
CA PHE A 318 3.49 -8.19 1.16
C PHE A 318 4.34 -9.47 1.12
N PRO A 319 4.96 -9.79 -0.04
CA PRO A 319 5.68 -11.05 -0.22
C PRO A 319 6.83 -11.26 0.79
N GLN A 320 7.40 -10.19 1.33
CA GLN A 320 8.48 -10.25 2.34
C GLN A 320 8.06 -10.91 3.67
N TRP A 321 6.76 -11.04 3.96
CA TRP A 321 6.25 -11.67 5.18
C TRP A 321 5.48 -12.97 4.93
N LYS A 322 5.67 -13.59 3.75
CA LYS A 322 4.98 -14.83 3.38
C LYS A 322 5.07 -15.90 4.46
N ASP A 323 6.24 -16.14 5.04
CA ASP A 323 6.43 -17.17 6.08
C ASP A 323 5.57 -16.90 7.33
N LYS A 324 5.41 -15.62 7.71
CA LYS A 324 4.52 -15.23 8.81
C LYS A 324 3.05 -15.46 8.44
N PHE A 325 2.67 -15.19 7.19
CA PHE A 325 1.30 -15.41 6.72
C PHE A 325 0.94 -16.90 6.61
N ASP A 326 1.89 -17.73 6.18
CA ASP A 326 1.75 -19.19 6.16
C ASP A 326 1.51 -19.73 7.58
N ALA A 327 2.21 -19.19 8.58
CA ALA A 327 2.02 -19.57 9.97
C ALA A 327 0.61 -19.27 10.50
N VAL A 328 -0.08 -18.23 10.01
CA VAL A 328 -1.47 -17.93 10.40
C VAL A 328 -2.42 -19.07 9.98
N LEU A 329 -2.25 -19.63 8.77
CA LEU A 329 -3.08 -20.75 8.30
C LEU A 329 -2.87 -22.04 9.11
N VAL A 330 -1.67 -22.22 9.66
CA VAL A 330 -1.33 -23.36 10.52
C VAL A 330 -1.88 -23.15 11.93
N ASN A 331 -1.62 -21.97 12.52
CA ASN A 331 -1.98 -21.65 13.90
C ASN A 331 -3.49 -21.45 14.09
N ARG A 332 -4.19 -21.04 13.03
CA ARG A 332 -5.64 -20.83 13.01
C ARG A 332 -6.15 -20.00 14.20
N PRO A 333 -5.75 -18.72 14.30
CA PRO A 333 -6.21 -17.84 15.37
C PRO A 333 -7.72 -17.92 15.50
N GLN A 334 -8.17 -18.16 16.73
CA GLN A 334 -9.59 -18.32 17.04
C GLN A 334 -10.24 -16.95 17.20
N PRO A 335 -11.54 -16.83 16.93
CA PRO A 335 -12.29 -15.62 17.25
C PRO A 335 -12.22 -15.36 18.76
N GLY A 336 -11.49 -14.32 19.16
CA GLY A 336 -11.50 -13.86 20.54
C GLY A 336 -12.70 -12.93 20.73
N PHE A 337 -13.72 -13.38 21.45
CA PHE A 337 -14.52 -12.41 22.21
C PHE A 337 -13.59 -11.88 23.28
N GLY A 338 -13.35 -10.57 23.33
CA GLY A 338 -12.44 -9.98 24.30
C GLY A 338 -12.68 -10.60 25.68
N GLN A 339 -11.63 -11.18 26.28
CA GLN A 339 -11.69 -11.65 27.66
C GLN A 339 -12.10 -10.44 28.51
N GLY A 340 -13.35 -10.43 28.99
CA GLY A 340 -13.90 -9.31 29.77
C GLY A 340 -15.37 -8.96 29.54
N ALA A 341 -16.13 -9.68 28.70
CA ALA A 341 -17.55 -9.37 28.48
C ALA A 341 -18.55 -10.09 29.42
N ASP A 342 -18.09 -11.00 30.29
CA ASP A 342 -18.95 -11.79 31.19
C ASP A 342 -18.74 -11.47 32.69
N GLU A 343 -17.99 -10.42 33.04
CA GLU A 343 -17.87 -9.96 34.43
C GLU A 343 -17.82 -8.43 34.50
N VAL A 344 -18.98 -7.75 34.41
CA VAL A 344 -19.38 -6.56 35.21
C VAL A 344 -20.90 -6.49 35.26
#